data_AF-A0A6E8WDU2-F1
#
_entry.id   AF-A0A6E8WDU2-F1
#
_cell.length_a   1.000
_cell.length_b   1.000
_cell.length_c   1.000
_cell.angle_alpha   90.00
_cell.angle_beta   90.00
_cell.angle_gamma   90.00
#
_symmetry.space_group_name_H-M   'P 1'
#
loop_
_entity.id
_entity.type
_entity.pdbx_description
1 polymer ?
#
loop_
_entity_poly.entity_id
_entity_poly.type
_entity_poly.pdbx_seq_one_letter_code
_entity_poly.pdbx_strand_id
1 'polypeptide(L)'
;MTLFGAIVLPKWLIGPEVIQIRNEEGNFTVLRHPSVGIYNRCKRMGRIEYNCGNFDLNGLLTDSTVFPVPWKFTMTLMCVGTMLLGLTLVSTLVTCCRLHSVYGFSMHKLLCIFQGVSAMLVLCGYLVYPLAWDAPRVRTLCGPDSEAYSPADCTLGVSIYLGAAGVLLTFLSTVLSRKAEAAYYSSKAQRRVIDGQVLVCVM
;
A
#
# COMPACT_ATOMS: atom_id res chain seq x y z
N MET A 1 7.84 1.94 -2.86
CA MET A 1 7.32 1.53 -4.19
C MET A 1 6.35 0.36 -4.12
N THR A 2 6.60 -0.66 -3.29
CA THR A 2 5.70 -1.83 -3.10
C THR A 2 4.27 -1.46 -2.70
N LEU A 3 4.10 -0.60 -1.69
CA LEU A 3 2.79 -0.12 -1.25
C LEU A 3 2.04 0.67 -2.32
N PHE A 4 2.75 1.52 -3.07
CA PHE A 4 2.16 2.26 -4.18
C PHE A 4 1.64 1.31 -5.27
N GLY A 5 2.43 0.28 -5.62
CA GLY A 5 1.99 -0.78 -6.53
C GLY A 5 0.75 -1.51 -6.01
N ALA A 6 0.72 -1.88 -4.72
CA ALA A 6 -0.44 -2.52 -4.11
C ALA A 6 -1.70 -1.63 -4.21
N ILE A 7 -1.57 -0.32 -4.02
CA ILE A 7 -2.70 0.63 -4.10
C ILE A 7 -3.20 0.79 -5.53
N VAL A 8 -2.29 0.94 -6.50
CA VAL A 8 -2.63 1.33 -7.88
C VAL A 8 -2.91 0.14 -8.79
N LEU A 9 -2.47 -1.09 -8.49
CA LEU A 9 -2.74 -2.24 -9.37
C LEU A 9 -4.15 -2.82 -9.14
N PRO A 10 -4.95 -3.04 -10.21
CA PRO A 10 -6.31 -3.59 -10.12
C PRO A 10 -6.34 -5.11 -9.93
N LYS A 11 -5.35 -5.66 -9.21
CA LYS A 11 -5.06 -7.11 -9.13
C LYS A 11 -4.99 -7.56 -7.67
N TRP A 12 -5.99 -7.21 -6.88
CA TRP A 12 -6.18 -7.79 -5.54
C TRP A 12 -6.98 -9.08 -5.62
N LEU A 13 -8.10 -9.06 -6.34
CA LEU A 13 -8.88 -10.26 -6.68
C LEU A 13 -8.96 -10.41 -8.18
N ILE A 14 -8.89 -11.65 -8.64
CA ILE A 14 -9.00 -12.04 -10.04
C ILE A 14 -10.16 -13.03 -10.17
N GLY A 15 -11.15 -12.69 -10.98
CA GLY A 15 -12.33 -13.51 -11.19
C GLY A 15 -12.02 -14.77 -12.02
N PRO A 16 -12.84 -15.83 -11.86
CA PRO A 16 -12.64 -17.10 -12.53
C PRO A 16 -12.96 -17.04 -14.04
N GLU A 17 -13.80 -16.09 -14.47
CA GLU A 17 -14.21 -15.94 -15.86
C GLU A 17 -13.00 -15.64 -16.78
N VAL A 18 -12.85 -16.44 -17.84
CA VAL A 18 -11.86 -16.22 -18.89
C VAL A 18 -12.50 -15.43 -20.04
N ILE A 19 -12.09 -14.18 -20.20
CA ILE A 19 -12.52 -13.32 -21.29
C ILE A 19 -11.57 -13.51 -22.47
N GLN A 20 -12.06 -14.09 -23.56
CA GLN A 20 -11.33 -14.20 -24.82
C GLN A 20 -11.61 -12.97 -25.68
N ILE A 21 -10.57 -12.20 -25.98
CA ILE A 21 -10.65 -11.01 -26.82
C ILE A 21 -9.98 -11.37 -28.14
N ARG A 22 -10.79 -11.47 -29.19
CA ARG A 22 -10.29 -11.69 -30.56
C ARG A 22 -9.83 -10.36 -31.11
N ASN A 23 -8.57 -10.29 -31.55
CA ASN A 23 -8.06 -9.08 -32.18
C ASN A 23 -8.80 -8.82 -33.51
N GLU A 24 -8.96 -7.56 -33.91
CA GLU A 24 -9.69 -7.19 -35.15
C GLU A 24 -9.04 -7.81 -36.40
N GLU A 25 -7.73 -8.06 -36.35
CA GLU A 25 -6.95 -8.72 -37.41
C GLU A 25 -7.05 -10.26 -37.38
N GLY A 26 -7.78 -10.85 -36.43
CA GLY A 26 -8.07 -12.28 -36.35
C GLY A 26 -6.89 -13.21 -36.05
N ASN A 27 -5.66 -12.69 -35.95
CA ASN A 27 -4.44 -13.50 -35.89
C ASN A 27 -4.12 -14.07 -34.49
N PHE A 28 -4.68 -13.51 -33.41
CA PHE A 28 -4.49 -14.04 -32.05
C PHE A 28 -5.67 -13.72 -31.12
N THR A 29 -5.86 -14.59 -30.11
CA THR A 29 -6.83 -14.42 -29.03
C THR A 29 -6.11 -14.10 -27.72
N VAL A 30 -6.43 -12.98 -27.08
CA VAL A 30 -5.88 -12.63 -25.76
C VAL A 30 -6.85 -13.13 -24.69
N LEU A 31 -6.35 -13.98 -23.78
CA LEU A 31 -7.09 -14.38 -22.59
C LEU A 31 -6.88 -13.33 -21.50
N ARG A 32 -7.97 -12.79 -20.95
CA ARG A 32 -7.95 -11.86 -19.81
C ARG A 32 -8.92 -12.32 -18.74
N HIS A 33 -8.60 -12.01 -17.49
CA HIS A 33 -9.48 -12.24 -16.36
C HIS A 33 -9.96 -10.90 -15.81
N PRO A 34 -11.25 -10.78 -15.47
CA PRO A 34 -11.73 -9.61 -14.75
C PRO A 34 -11.03 -9.53 -13.40
N SER A 35 -10.73 -8.33 -12.95
CA SER A 35 -10.01 -8.15 -11.69
C SER A 35 -10.40 -6.86 -11.00
N VAL A 36 -10.23 -6.82 -9.68
CA VAL A 36 -10.53 -5.65 -8.86
C VAL A 36 -9.36 -5.36 -7.93
N GLY A 37 -9.08 -4.07 -7.76
CA GLY A 37 -8.14 -3.53 -6.77
C GLY A 37 -8.88 -2.76 -5.68
N ILE A 38 -8.25 -1.71 -5.15
CA ILE A 38 -8.81 -0.90 -4.06
C ILE A 38 -9.88 0.07 -4.58
N TYR A 39 -9.56 0.83 -5.63
CA TYR A 39 -10.45 1.83 -6.24
C TYR A 39 -10.59 1.65 -7.76
N ASN A 40 -9.83 0.71 -8.32
CA ASN A 40 -9.79 0.43 -9.75
C ASN A 40 -10.18 -1.02 -10.05
N ARG A 41 -10.60 -1.25 -11.29
CA ARG A 41 -11.04 -2.57 -11.75
C ARG A 41 -10.77 -2.73 -13.23
N CYS A 42 -10.69 -3.97 -13.67
CA CYS A 42 -10.73 -4.34 -15.07
C CYS A 42 -11.91 -5.27 -15.32
N LYS A 43 -12.75 -4.94 -16.30
CA LYS A 43 -13.89 -5.77 -16.70
C LYS A 43 -14.16 -5.68 -18.20
N ARG A 44 -14.89 -6.66 -18.72
CA ARG A 44 -15.42 -6.62 -20.09
C ARG A 44 -16.52 -5.56 -20.21
N MET A 45 -16.49 -4.80 -21.30
CA MET A 45 -17.53 -3.87 -21.72
C MET A 45 -18.02 -4.29 -23.12
N GLY A 46 -19.26 -4.76 -23.22
CA GLY A 46 -19.80 -5.24 -24.49
C GLY A 46 -19.12 -6.52 -25.03
N ARG A 47 -19.08 -6.68 -26.35
CA ARG A 47 -18.62 -7.93 -27.00
C ARG A 47 -17.09 -8.01 -27.19
N ILE A 48 -16.40 -6.89 -27.36
CA ILE A 48 -14.97 -6.89 -27.74
C ILE A 48 -14.11 -6.06 -26.78
N GLU A 49 -14.69 -5.11 -26.05
CA GLU A 49 -13.93 -4.14 -25.26
C GLU A 49 -13.60 -4.66 -23.86
N TYR A 50 -12.36 -4.45 -23.43
CA TYR A 50 -11.90 -4.74 -22.07
C TYR A 50 -11.30 -3.48 -21.50
N ASN A 51 -11.94 -2.96 -20.44
CA ASN A 51 -11.61 -1.66 -19.90
C ASN A 51 -11.10 -1.80 -18.46
N CYS A 52 -9.95 -1.20 -18.20
CA CYS A 52 -9.36 -1.02 -16.88
C CYS A 52 -9.47 0.45 -16.49
N GLY A 53 -10.16 0.72 -15.39
CA GLY A 53 -10.37 2.09 -14.93
C GLY A 53 -10.80 2.17 -13.48
N ASN A 54 -10.84 3.40 -13.00
CA ASN A 54 -11.27 3.75 -11.66
C ASN A 54 -12.80 3.69 -11.59
N PHE A 55 -13.33 3.13 -10.49
CA PHE A 55 -14.78 3.08 -10.26
C PHE A 55 -15.27 4.09 -9.22
N ASP A 56 -14.35 4.82 -8.60
CA ASP A 56 -14.58 5.92 -7.67
C ASP A 56 -14.69 7.27 -8.40
N LEU A 57 -15.65 7.40 -9.32
CA LEU A 57 -15.80 8.62 -10.13
C LEU A 57 -15.92 9.92 -9.31
N ASN A 58 -16.55 9.84 -8.13
CA ASN A 58 -16.69 10.96 -7.20
C ASN A 58 -15.74 10.84 -5.99
N GLY A 59 -14.66 10.06 -6.13
CA GLY A 59 -13.75 9.73 -5.04
C GLY A 59 -14.47 9.06 -3.86
N LEU A 60 -14.19 9.52 -2.64
CA LEU A 60 -14.79 9.00 -1.40
C LEU A 60 -16.30 9.23 -1.28
N LEU A 61 -16.87 10.16 -2.06
CA LEU A 61 -18.31 10.44 -2.10
C LEU A 61 -19.09 9.46 -2.99
N THR A 62 -18.41 8.57 -3.71
CA THR A 62 -19.05 7.52 -4.51
C THR A 62 -19.96 6.66 -3.63
N ASP A 63 -21.13 6.28 -4.13
CA ASP A 63 -22.09 5.46 -3.38
C ASP A 63 -21.45 4.16 -2.86
N SER A 64 -21.78 3.78 -1.63
CA SER A 64 -21.28 2.60 -0.94
C SER A 64 -21.69 1.28 -1.61
N THR A 65 -22.72 1.31 -2.46
CA THR A 65 -23.09 0.17 -3.34
C THR A 65 -22.02 -0.11 -4.41
N VAL A 66 -21.35 0.94 -4.88
CA VAL A 66 -20.31 0.90 -5.93
C VAL A 66 -18.92 0.85 -5.31
N PHE A 67 -18.66 1.65 -4.29
CA PHE A 67 -17.40 1.72 -3.57
C PHE A 67 -17.64 1.41 -2.08
N PRO A 68 -17.50 0.14 -1.67
CA PRO A 68 -17.77 -0.29 -0.30
C PRO A 68 -17.01 0.52 0.74
N VAL A 69 -17.65 0.78 1.88
CA VAL A 69 -17.07 1.54 2.99
C VAL A 69 -15.73 0.97 3.47
N PRO A 70 -15.53 -0.36 3.62
CA PRO A 70 -14.22 -0.90 3.99
C PRO A 70 -13.12 -0.56 2.98
N TRP A 71 -13.42 -0.55 1.67
CA TRP A 71 -12.43 -0.16 0.67
C TRP A 71 -12.12 1.34 0.68
N LYS A 72 -13.08 2.21 1.02
CA LYS A 72 -12.83 3.64 1.26
C LYS A 72 -11.85 3.84 2.42
N PHE A 73 -12.07 3.14 3.53
CA PHE A 73 -11.14 3.15 4.66
C PHE A 73 -9.77 2.59 4.27
N THR A 74 -9.73 1.46 3.57
CA THR A 74 -8.49 0.86 3.05
C THR A 74 -7.70 1.87 2.24
N MET A 75 -8.32 2.50 1.23
CA MET A 75 -7.71 3.52 0.38
C MET A 75 -7.15 4.66 1.21
N THR A 76 -7.96 5.21 2.12
CA THR A 76 -7.58 6.36 2.94
C THR A 76 -6.40 6.04 3.84
N LEU A 77 -6.47 4.93 4.59
CA LEU A 77 -5.44 4.50 5.53
C LEU A 77 -4.12 4.16 4.81
N MET A 78 -4.17 3.41 3.72
CA MET A 78 -2.97 3.05 2.96
C MET A 78 -2.34 4.25 2.26
N CYS A 79 -3.14 5.17 1.70
CA CYS A 79 -2.61 6.40 1.08
C CYS A 79 -1.97 7.33 2.11
N VAL A 80 -2.67 7.63 3.22
CA VAL A 80 -2.13 8.50 4.28
C VAL A 80 -0.86 7.89 4.89
N GLY A 81 -0.88 6.59 5.18
CA GLY A 81 0.31 5.88 5.65
C GLY A 81 1.47 5.98 4.65
N THR A 82 1.22 5.70 3.37
CA THR A 82 2.26 5.77 2.33
C THR A 82 2.82 7.19 2.17
N MET A 83 1.98 8.23 2.27
CA MET A 83 2.42 9.62 2.21
C MET A 83 3.29 9.99 3.43
N LEU A 84 2.91 9.55 4.62
CA LEU A 84 3.74 9.75 5.82
C LEU A 84 5.11 9.06 5.68
N LEU A 85 5.17 7.86 5.10
CA LEU A 85 6.46 7.20 4.80
C LEU A 85 7.29 8.00 3.80
N GLY A 86 6.66 8.49 2.74
CA GLY A 86 7.31 9.36 1.76
C GLY A 86 7.89 10.61 2.42
N LEU A 87 7.13 11.26 3.31
CA LEU A 87 7.60 12.41 4.07
C LEU A 87 8.79 12.05 4.96
N THR A 88 8.72 10.93 5.70
CA THR A 88 9.84 10.51 6.55
C THR A 88 11.11 10.21 5.75
N LEU A 89 10.98 9.65 4.55
CA LEU A 89 12.11 9.40 3.65
C LEU A 89 12.75 10.72 3.20
N VAL A 90 11.96 11.67 2.73
CA VAL A 90 12.45 13.00 2.30
C VAL A 90 13.12 13.72 3.47
N SER A 91 12.50 13.73 4.65
CA SER A 91 13.07 14.35 5.84
C SER A 91 14.40 13.71 6.24
N THR A 92 14.50 12.37 6.18
CA THR A 92 15.76 11.65 6.48
C THR A 92 16.87 12.04 5.51
N LEU A 93 16.56 12.16 4.21
CA LEU A 93 17.52 12.62 3.20
C LEU A 93 17.99 14.06 3.47
N VAL A 94 17.08 14.96 3.86
CA VAL A 94 17.42 16.35 4.20
C VAL A 94 18.30 16.42 5.45
N THR A 95 17.98 15.65 6.49
CA THR A 95 18.80 15.56 7.71
C THR A 95 20.19 14.98 7.43
N CYS A 96 20.29 14.00 6.53
CA CYS A 96 21.55 13.41 6.10
C CYS A 96 22.43 14.40 5.31
N CYS A 97 21.84 15.29 4.51
CA CYS A 97 22.57 16.12 3.55
C CYS A 97 22.94 17.53 4.03
N ARG A 98 22.24 18.12 5.02
CA ARG A 98 22.40 19.57 5.27
C ARG A 98 22.43 20.05 6.73
N LEU A 99 21.82 19.40 7.72
CA LEU A 99 21.75 19.98 9.09
C LEU A 99 21.59 18.88 10.15
N HIS A 100 22.56 18.79 11.07
CA HIS A 100 22.50 17.92 12.27
C HIS A 100 21.46 18.40 13.30
N SER A 101 20.98 19.64 13.20
CA SER A 101 20.03 20.21 14.15
C SER A 101 19.15 21.28 13.50
N VAL A 102 17.85 21.08 13.56
CA VAL A 102 16.85 22.13 13.34
C VAL A 102 16.02 22.19 14.62
N TYR A 103 16.02 23.34 15.30
CA TYR A 103 15.08 23.68 16.38
C TYR A 103 15.18 22.91 17.72
N GLY A 104 16.29 22.24 18.05
CA GLY A 104 16.49 21.67 19.40
C GLY A 104 15.57 20.50 19.78
N PHE A 105 14.65 20.09 18.91
CA PHE A 105 13.90 18.84 19.00
C PHE A 105 14.62 17.77 18.17
N SER A 106 14.77 16.55 18.71
CA SER A 106 15.40 15.46 17.95
C SER A 106 14.53 15.08 16.76
N MET A 107 14.91 15.52 15.55
CA MET A 107 14.23 15.17 14.30
C MET A 107 14.14 13.64 14.12
N HIS A 108 15.15 12.90 14.57
CA HIS A 108 15.16 11.43 14.51
C HIS A 108 14.03 10.78 15.32
N LYS A 109 13.74 11.28 16.53
CA LYS A 109 12.60 10.80 17.34
C LYS A 109 11.26 10.99 16.63
N LEU A 110 11.06 12.17 16.06
CA LEU A 110 9.82 12.51 15.37
C LEU A 110 9.62 11.63 14.12
N LEU A 111 10.69 11.38 13.36
CA LEU A 111 10.67 10.50 12.19
C LEU A 111 10.32 9.05 12.59
N CYS A 112 10.91 8.52 13.66
CA CYS A 112 10.56 7.20 14.17
C CYS A 112 9.09 7.08 14.59
N ILE A 113 8.51 8.14 15.17
CA ILE A 113 7.07 8.17 15.51
C ILE A 113 6.23 8.12 14.24
N PHE A 114 6.50 8.99 13.26
CA PHE A 114 5.74 9.02 12.01
C PHE A 114 5.85 7.72 11.22
N GLN A 115 7.03 7.09 11.21
CA GLN A 115 7.24 5.79 10.57
C GLN A 115 6.40 4.70 11.25
N GLY A 116 6.35 4.70 12.60
CA GLY A 116 5.51 3.77 13.36
C GLY A 116 4.01 4.00 13.16
N VAL A 117 3.55 5.26 13.16
CA VAL A 117 2.16 5.61 12.86
C VAL A 117 1.78 5.15 11.46
N SER A 118 2.65 5.39 10.48
CA SER A 118 2.43 4.92 9.13
C SER A 118 2.33 3.39 9.04
N ALA A 119 3.24 2.67 9.69
CA ALA A 119 3.22 1.21 9.74
C ALA A 119 1.86 0.68 10.24
N MET A 120 1.31 1.29 11.30
CA MET A 120 -0.02 0.95 11.82
C MET A 120 -1.13 1.25 10.80
N LEU A 121 -1.12 2.45 10.20
CA LEU A 121 -2.15 2.85 9.24
C LEU A 121 -2.20 1.91 8.02
N VAL A 122 -1.03 1.60 7.44
CA VAL A 122 -0.94 0.70 6.28
C VAL A 122 -1.37 -0.72 6.65
N LEU A 123 -1.00 -1.22 7.84
CA LEU A 123 -1.48 -2.53 8.32
C LEU A 123 -3.00 -2.56 8.49
N CYS A 124 -3.56 -1.55 9.17
CA CYS A 124 -5.01 -1.46 9.34
C CYS A 124 -5.73 -1.40 7.98
N GLY A 125 -5.23 -0.58 7.04
CA GLY A 125 -5.78 -0.52 5.69
C GLY A 125 -5.74 -1.87 4.99
N TYR A 126 -4.59 -2.56 5.03
CA TYR A 126 -4.43 -3.88 4.43
C TYR A 126 -5.43 -4.92 4.99
N LEU A 127 -5.63 -4.93 6.32
CA LEU A 127 -6.55 -5.85 6.98
C LEU A 127 -8.02 -5.50 6.76
N VAL A 128 -8.36 -4.23 6.50
CA VAL A 128 -9.73 -3.81 6.24
C VAL A 128 -10.20 -4.22 4.83
N TYR A 129 -9.30 -4.40 3.87
CA TYR A 129 -9.68 -4.70 2.48
C TYR A 129 -10.56 -5.97 2.32
N PRO A 130 -10.22 -7.12 2.94
CA PRO A 130 -11.01 -8.35 2.81
C PRO A 130 -12.38 -8.31 3.49
N LEU A 131 -12.65 -7.31 4.35
CA LEU A 131 -13.96 -7.15 4.97
C LEU A 131 -15.06 -6.84 3.96
N ALA A 132 -14.72 -6.27 2.81
CA ALA A 132 -15.69 -5.94 1.76
C ALA A 132 -15.78 -7.01 0.65
N TRP A 133 -15.25 -8.21 0.88
CA TRP A 133 -15.41 -9.32 -0.06
C TRP A 133 -16.84 -9.89 -0.10
N ASP A 134 -17.66 -9.60 0.89
CA ASP A 134 -19.09 -9.90 0.92
C ASP A 134 -19.95 -8.90 0.11
N ALA A 135 -19.35 -7.80 -0.37
CA ALA A 135 -20.09 -6.76 -1.07
C ALA A 135 -20.74 -7.30 -2.37
N PRO A 136 -21.91 -6.79 -2.77
CA PRO A 136 -22.66 -7.30 -3.94
C PRO A 136 -21.83 -7.38 -5.22
N ARG A 137 -20.91 -6.43 -5.42
CA ARG A 137 -19.98 -6.42 -6.55
C ARG A 137 -19.01 -7.60 -6.52
N VAL A 138 -18.44 -7.90 -5.35
CA VAL A 138 -17.48 -8.99 -5.22
C VAL A 138 -18.21 -10.32 -5.36
N ARG A 139 -19.41 -10.46 -4.80
CA ARG A 139 -20.26 -11.65 -5.05
C ARG A 139 -20.60 -11.86 -6.52
N THR A 140 -20.81 -10.77 -7.27
CA THR A 140 -21.03 -10.86 -8.72
C THR A 140 -19.76 -11.30 -9.48
N LEU A 141 -18.57 -10.96 -8.96
CA LEU A 141 -17.29 -11.29 -9.59
C LEU A 141 -16.75 -12.68 -9.19
N CYS A 142 -16.93 -13.06 -7.93
CA CYS A 142 -16.29 -14.18 -7.26
C CYS A 142 -17.26 -15.32 -6.89
N GLY A 143 -18.56 -15.12 -7.11
CA GLY A 143 -19.59 -16.09 -6.74
C GLY A 143 -20.42 -15.68 -5.52
N PRO A 144 -21.64 -16.23 -5.38
CA PRO A 144 -22.57 -15.88 -4.30
C PRO A 144 -22.04 -16.24 -2.90
N ASP A 145 -21.16 -17.24 -2.82
CA ASP A 145 -20.57 -17.75 -1.57
C ASP A 145 -19.39 -16.91 -1.08
N SER A 146 -19.15 -15.73 -1.67
CA SER A 146 -18.11 -14.80 -1.23
C SER A 146 -18.51 -14.13 0.09
N GLU A 147 -17.64 -14.25 1.08
CA GLU A 147 -17.80 -13.75 2.44
C GLU A 147 -16.60 -12.90 2.86
N ALA A 148 -16.70 -12.17 3.97
CA ALA A 148 -15.56 -11.42 4.51
C ALA A 148 -14.37 -12.36 4.77
N TYR A 149 -13.19 -12.02 4.24
CA TYR A 149 -11.97 -12.85 4.26
C TYR A 149 -12.04 -14.19 3.50
N SER A 150 -13.13 -14.51 2.80
CA SER A 150 -13.24 -15.70 1.94
C SER A 150 -13.64 -15.31 0.50
N PRO A 151 -12.73 -15.38 -0.48
CA PRO A 151 -12.97 -14.87 -1.83
C PRO A 151 -13.72 -15.85 -2.75
N ALA A 152 -14.29 -16.95 -2.24
CA ALA A 152 -15.00 -17.98 -3.03
C ALA A 152 -14.22 -18.42 -4.28
N ASP A 153 -14.78 -18.25 -5.49
CA ASP A 153 -14.16 -18.69 -6.75
C ASP A 153 -13.05 -17.75 -7.26
N CYS A 154 -12.83 -16.59 -6.61
CA CYS A 154 -11.77 -15.67 -7.00
C CYS A 154 -10.40 -16.12 -6.52
N THR A 155 -9.39 -15.83 -7.34
CA THR A 155 -7.97 -16.02 -6.98
C THR A 155 -7.35 -14.71 -6.47
N LEU A 156 -6.39 -14.83 -5.55
CA LEU A 156 -5.67 -13.68 -5.02
C LEU A 156 -4.64 -13.19 -6.05
N GLY A 157 -4.71 -11.90 -6.39
CA GLY A 157 -3.80 -11.29 -7.34
C GLY A 157 -2.52 -10.73 -6.71
N VAL A 158 -1.61 -10.27 -7.58
CA VAL A 158 -0.26 -9.77 -7.19
C VAL A 158 -0.31 -8.63 -6.16
N SER A 159 -1.34 -7.79 -6.17
CA SER A 159 -1.43 -6.62 -5.31
C SER A 159 -1.53 -7.00 -3.82
N ILE A 160 -2.14 -8.14 -3.49
CA ILE A 160 -2.20 -8.65 -2.10
C ILE A 160 -0.80 -8.98 -1.59
N TYR A 161 0.02 -9.64 -2.42
CA TYR A 161 1.39 -9.99 -2.06
C TYR A 161 2.28 -8.75 -1.97
N LEU A 162 2.11 -7.78 -2.87
CA LEU A 162 2.80 -6.48 -2.79
C LEU A 162 2.41 -5.70 -1.53
N GLY A 163 1.13 -5.74 -1.16
CA GLY A 163 0.61 -5.14 0.07
C GLY A 163 1.24 -5.77 1.30
N ALA A 164 1.23 -7.10 1.40
CA ALA A 164 1.85 -7.86 2.49
C ALA A 164 3.35 -7.56 2.62
N ALA A 165 4.09 -7.64 1.52
CA ALA A 165 5.52 -7.33 1.49
C ALA A 165 5.78 -5.86 1.89
N GLY A 166 4.97 -4.93 1.39
CA GLY A 166 5.05 -3.51 1.75
C GLY A 166 4.81 -3.25 3.24
N VAL A 167 3.80 -3.89 3.84
CA VAL A 167 3.52 -3.81 5.28
C VAL A 167 4.72 -4.35 6.06
N LEU A 168 5.18 -5.56 5.75
CA LEU A 168 6.33 -6.18 6.44
C LEU A 168 7.57 -5.29 6.37
N LEU A 169 7.94 -4.80 5.19
CA LEU A 169 9.09 -3.90 5.02
C LEU A 169 8.94 -2.59 5.82
N THR A 170 7.72 -2.07 5.94
CA THR A 170 7.44 -0.87 6.73
C THR A 170 7.65 -1.12 8.23
N PHE A 171 7.23 -2.27 8.72
CA PHE A 171 7.48 -2.67 10.11
C PHE A 171 8.96 -2.92 10.38
N LEU A 172 9.63 -3.67 9.50
CA LEU A 172 11.06 -3.94 9.61
C LEU A 172 11.85 -2.63 9.63
N SER A 173 11.56 -1.72 8.70
CA SER A 173 12.21 -0.41 8.68
C SER A 173 11.95 0.39 9.95
N THR A 174 10.75 0.34 10.53
CA THR A 174 10.46 1.01 11.80
C THR A 174 11.29 0.45 12.96
N VAL A 175 11.40 -0.88 13.04
CA VAL A 175 12.22 -1.54 14.07
C VAL A 175 13.70 -1.18 13.90
N LEU A 176 14.21 -1.21 12.67
CA LEU A 176 15.59 -0.84 12.37
C LEU A 176 15.87 0.63 12.70
N SER A 177 14.98 1.56 12.32
CA SER A 177 15.10 2.98 12.66
C SER A 177 15.14 3.20 14.18
N ARG A 178 14.29 2.52 14.95
CA ARG A 178 14.30 2.60 16.42
C ARG A 178 15.59 2.08 17.02
N LYS A 179 16.13 0.97 16.48
CA LYS A 179 17.41 0.41 16.93
C LYS A 179 18.58 1.34 16.59
N ALA A 180 18.58 1.93 15.40
CA ALA A 180 19.57 2.90 14.97
C ALA A 180 19.55 4.16 15.85
N GLU A 181 18.35 4.68 16.15
CA GLU A 181 18.18 5.83 17.04
C GLU A 181 18.72 5.53 18.45
N ALA A 182 18.40 4.36 19.01
CA ALA A 182 18.88 3.94 20.32
C ALA A 182 20.42 3.80 20.37
N ALA A 183 21.02 3.32 19.28
CA ALA A 183 22.48 3.26 19.15
C ALA A 183 23.11 4.66 19.05
N TYR A 184 22.48 5.57 18.29
CA TYR A 184 22.96 6.93 18.08
C TYR A 184 22.92 7.78 19.36
N TYR A 185 21.84 7.70 20.14
CA TYR A 185 21.69 8.40 21.42
C TYR A 185 22.25 7.63 22.62
N SER A 186 22.99 6.54 22.40
CA SER A 186 23.67 5.85 23.48
C SER A 186 24.63 6.80 24.20
N SER A 187 24.57 6.86 25.52
CA SER A 187 25.41 7.76 26.34
C SER A 187 26.91 7.56 26.09
N LYS A 188 27.33 6.35 25.71
CA LYS A 188 28.70 6.05 25.26
C LYS A 188 29.05 6.72 23.94
N ALA A 189 28.14 6.72 22.97
CA ALA A 189 28.34 7.36 21.66
C ALA A 189 28.36 8.88 21.82
N GLN A 190 27.41 9.45 22.57
CA GLN A 190 27.36 10.88 22.83
C GLN A 190 28.58 11.38 23.62
N ARG A 191 29.11 10.60 24.57
CA ARG A 191 30.37 10.93 25.26
C ARG A 191 31.56 10.98 24.30
N ARG A 192 31.70 10.03 23.37
CA ARG A 192 32.78 10.05 22.38
C ARG A 192 32.72 11.25 21.43
N VAL A 193 31.51 11.71 21.07
CA VAL A 193 31.31 12.96 20.33
C VAL A 193 31.77 14.16 21.16
N ILE A 194 31.40 14.22 22.45
CA ILE A 194 31.77 15.30 23.36
C ILE A 194 33.28 15.31 23.65
N ASP A 195 33.90 14.14 23.72
CA ASP A 195 35.36 13.96 23.91
C ASP A 195 36.19 14.33 22.66
N GLY A 196 35.55 14.86 21.61
CA GLY A 196 36.24 15.36 20.41
C GLY A 196 36.78 14.28 19.48
N GLN A 197 36.41 13.01 19.69
CA GLN A 197 36.73 11.95 18.73
C GLN A 197 35.86 12.15 17.49
N VAL A 198 36.49 12.59 16.40
CA VAL A 198 35.84 12.83 15.10
C VAL A 198 35.18 11.52 14.64
N LEU A 199 33.87 11.43 14.82
CA LEU A 199 33.08 10.32 14.29
C LEU A 199 32.89 10.54 12.80
N VAL A 200 33.70 9.82 12.01
CA VAL A 200 33.43 9.61 10.58
C VAL A 200 32.10 8.87 10.49
N CYS A 201 31.10 9.48 9.84
CA CYS A 201 29.88 8.77 9.46
C CYS A 201 30.30 7.66 8.48
N VAL A 202 30.39 6.42 8.98
CA VAL A 202 30.55 5.24 8.13
C VAL A 202 29.14 4.79 7.77
N MET A 203 28.81 4.93 6.49
CA MET A 203 27.62 4.41 5.82
C MET A 203 27.65 2.88 5.78
#